data_AF-A0A925DAY7-F1
#
_entry.id   AF-A0A925DAY7-F1
#
_cell.length_a   1.000
_cell.length_b   1.000
_cell.length_c   1.000
_cell.angle_alpha   90.00
_cell.angle_beta   90.00
_cell.angle_gamma   90.00
#
_symmetry.space_group_name_H-M   'P 1'
#
loop_
_entity.id
_entity.type
_entity.pdbx_description
1 polymer ?
#
loop_
_entity_poly.entity_id
_entity_poly.type
_entity_poly.pdbx_seq_one_letter_code
_entity_poly.pdbx_strand_id
1 'polypeptide(L)'
;MNALAPSPLHRLRELNLKLPPLAPLRVLPLLTIILLLVNAADSGLLFAPLAAWFALGVALPRLLRTAWFWYVTATILGTGVYFTWESADNHRYLFVYWSLALCCTFSLPRAEQTLALATSSRWLLGLCMVLAAAWKIASPDYLSGSFFQYELLADERFAHFASWTSGLSLEQLAENRALRESLVAASLSEVQLHSTSGIDTVAQILTWWTLGIEGLLAALFLISAILRHRPRLVMIANLALLLFAATTFAIAPVRGFGGILMLLGLAQCEPEQKAFRYAFLAAFVLMQLCTLPLMDLLALLG
;
A
#
# COMPACT_ATOMS: atom_id res chain seq x y z
N MET A 1 -3.32 42.98 19.24
CA MET A 1 -3.96 42.37 18.05
C MET A 1 -3.19 41.10 17.71
N ASN A 2 -3.75 39.93 18.04
CA ASN A 2 -3.10 38.65 17.73
C ASN A 2 -3.30 38.34 16.25
N ALA A 3 -2.23 38.29 15.48
CA ALA A 3 -2.28 37.84 14.10
C ALA A 3 -2.80 36.39 14.08
N LEU A 4 -3.96 36.16 13.46
CA LEU A 4 -4.53 34.83 13.28
C LEU A 4 -3.53 33.98 12.51
N ALA A 5 -3.20 32.79 13.04
CA ALA A 5 -2.30 31.86 12.36
C ALA A 5 -2.83 31.55 10.95
N PRO A 6 -1.95 31.52 9.92
CA PRO A 6 -2.38 31.27 8.55
C PRO A 6 -3.05 29.90 8.41
N SER A 7 -4.13 29.87 7.62
CA SER A 7 -4.89 28.64 7.40
C SER A 7 -4.00 27.53 6.79
N PRO A 8 -4.29 26.24 7.06
CA PRO A 8 -3.51 25.13 6.49
C PRO A 8 -3.37 25.19 4.97
N LEU A 9 -4.41 25.66 4.27
CA LEU A 9 -4.41 25.88 2.82
C LEU A 9 -3.38 26.91 2.37
N HIS A 10 -3.19 27.99 3.14
CA HIS A 10 -2.19 29.01 2.84
C HIS A 10 -0.78 28.44 2.91
N ARG A 11 -0.46 27.70 3.98
CA ARG A 11 0.85 27.06 4.16
C ARG A 11 1.16 26.04 3.07
N LEU A 12 0.20 25.21 2.67
CA LEU A 12 0.36 24.27 1.56
C LEU A 12 0.62 24.99 0.23
N ARG A 13 -0.05 26.13 -0.02
CA ARG A 13 0.16 26.94 -1.23
C ARG A 13 1.59 27.51 -1.29
N GLU A 14 2.09 28.05 -0.17
CA GLU A 14 3.47 28.55 -0.10
C GLU A 14 4.51 27.45 -0.35
N LEU A 15 4.32 26.26 0.23
CA LEU A 15 5.19 25.11 -0.02
C LEU A 15 5.18 24.68 -1.49
N ASN A 16 4.01 24.65 -2.13
CA ASN A 16 3.88 24.30 -3.55
C ASN A 16 4.60 25.28 -4.49
N LEU A 17 4.73 26.55 -4.09
CA LEU A 17 5.46 27.54 -4.88
C LEU A 17 6.97 27.29 -4.86
N LYS A 18 7.51 26.78 -3.75
CA LYS A 18 8.96 26.57 -3.56
C LYS A 18 9.46 25.24 -4.13
N LEU A 19 8.62 24.21 -4.18
CA LEU A 19 9.03 22.87 -4.59
C LEU A 19 9.19 22.72 -6.12
N PRO A 20 10.27 22.05 -6.59
CA PRO A 20 10.43 21.77 -8.01
C PRO A 20 9.40 20.73 -8.47
N PRO A 21 8.95 20.80 -9.74
CA PRO A 21 7.92 19.90 -10.24
C PRO A 21 8.44 18.46 -10.36
N LEU A 22 7.78 17.52 -9.68
CA LEU A 22 7.93 16.08 -9.95
C LEU A 22 7.08 15.73 -11.16
N ALA A 23 7.71 15.24 -12.23
CA ALA A 23 7.04 14.79 -13.46
C ALA A 23 6.64 13.31 -13.35
N PRO A 24 5.35 12.97 -13.08
CA PRO A 24 4.96 11.61 -12.73
C PRO A 24 5.27 10.59 -13.83
N LEU A 25 5.05 10.95 -15.11
CA LEU A 25 5.35 10.11 -16.27
C LEU A 25 6.84 9.74 -16.43
N ARG A 26 7.74 10.45 -15.75
CA ARG A 26 9.19 10.12 -15.73
C ARG A 26 9.57 9.28 -14.52
N VAL A 27 9.00 9.58 -13.36
CA VAL A 27 9.43 9.01 -12.08
C VAL A 27 8.69 7.70 -11.76
N LEU A 28 7.38 7.64 -12.00
CA LEU A 28 6.56 6.49 -11.63
C LEU A 28 6.94 5.18 -12.32
N PRO A 29 7.29 5.15 -13.62
CA PRO A 29 7.77 3.93 -14.26
C PRO A 29 8.95 3.28 -13.52
N LEU A 30 9.92 4.10 -13.09
CA LEU A 30 11.10 3.64 -12.37
C LEU A 30 10.74 3.19 -10.95
N LEU A 31 9.98 3.99 -10.20
CA LEU A 31 9.54 3.63 -8.85
C LEU A 31 8.68 2.37 -8.83
N THR A 32 7.86 2.17 -9.88
CA THR A 32 7.04 0.96 -10.05
C THR A 32 7.94 -0.25 -10.20
N ILE A 33 8.97 -0.21 -11.04
CA ILE A 33 9.90 -1.33 -11.17
C ILE A 33 10.64 -1.60 -9.87
N ILE A 34 11.09 -0.56 -9.15
CA ILE A 34 11.74 -0.74 -7.85
C ILE A 34 10.79 -1.45 -6.89
N LEU A 35 9.53 -0.99 -6.79
CA LEU A 35 8.52 -1.62 -5.95
C LEU A 35 8.28 -3.08 -6.37
N LEU A 36 8.13 -3.35 -7.67
CA LEU A 36 7.90 -4.69 -8.19
C LEU A 36 9.11 -5.60 -7.92
N LEU A 37 10.34 -5.15 -8.14
CA LEU A 37 11.54 -5.93 -7.84
C LEU A 37 11.63 -6.34 -6.36
N VAL A 38 11.37 -5.40 -5.47
CA VAL A 38 11.44 -5.64 -4.02
C VAL A 38 10.35 -6.60 -3.54
N ASN A 39 9.21 -6.67 -4.22
CA ASN A 39 8.06 -7.50 -3.81
C ASN A 39 7.82 -8.72 -4.73
N ALA A 40 8.56 -8.86 -5.84
CA ALA A 40 8.42 -9.98 -6.76
C ALA A 40 9.34 -11.16 -6.42
N ALA A 41 10.22 -11.04 -5.43
CA ALA A 41 11.11 -12.13 -4.99
C ALA A 41 10.34 -13.44 -4.72
N ASP A 42 9.10 -13.32 -4.24
CA ASP A 42 8.23 -14.46 -3.92
C ASP A 42 7.56 -15.11 -5.15
N SER A 43 7.85 -14.67 -6.37
CA SER A 43 7.24 -15.19 -7.61
C SER A 43 7.91 -16.47 -8.16
N GLY A 44 8.86 -17.04 -7.40
CA GLY A 44 9.51 -18.32 -7.73
C GLY A 44 10.17 -18.29 -9.11
N LEU A 45 9.74 -19.19 -10.01
CA LEU A 45 10.30 -19.33 -11.37
C LEU A 45 10.12 -18.08 -12.24
N LEU A 46 9.13 -17.23 -11.96
CA LEU A 46 8.88 -16.00 -12.72
C LEU A 46 9.76 -14.82 -12.27
N PHE A 47 10.47 -14.94 -11.15
CA PHE A 47 11.32 -13.87 -10.65
C PHE A 47 12.48 -13.55 -11.60
N ALA A 48 13.24 -14.57 -12.04
CA ALA A 48 14.38 -14.38 -12.91
C ALA A 48 14.04 -13.66 -14.24
N PRO A 49 13.03 -14.09 -15.02
CA PRO A 49 12.66 -13.38 -16.25
C PRO A 49 12.14 -11.97 -15.97
N LEU A 50 11.39 -11.77 -14.87
CA LEU A 50 10.89 -10.45 -14.50
C LEU A 50 12.03 -9.50 -14.08
N ALA A 51 13.00 -9.98 -13.30
CA ALA A 51 14.17 -9.23 -12.88
C ALA A 51 15.05 -8.83 -14.09
N ALA A 52 15.29 -9.76 -15.02
CA ALA A 52 16.01 -9.47 -16.26
C ALA A 52 15.26 -8.43 -17.12
N TRP A 53 13.93 -8.55 -17.22
CA TRP A 53 13.09 -7.59 -17.93
C TRP A 53 13.16 -6.18 -17.32
N PHE A 54 13.14 -6.10 -15.99
CA PHE A 54 13.27 -4.85 -15.25
C PHE A 54 14.67 -4.24 -15.35
N ALA A 55 15.73 -5.07 -15.28
CA ALA A 55 17.10 -4.61 -15.51
C ALA A 55 17.26 -4.01 -16.92
N LEU A 56 16.66 -4.62 -17.93
CA LEU A 56 16.62 -4.06 -19.29
C LEU A 56 15.88 -2.70 -19.32
N GLY A 57 14.77 -2.59 -18.60
CA GLY A 57 14.04 -1.32 -18.45
C GLY A 57 14.87 -0.21 -17.79
N VAL A 58 15.68 -0.55 -16.78
CA VAL A 58 16.61 0.38 -16.12
C VAL A 58 17.76 0.77 -17.06
N ALA A 59 18.37 -0.20 -17.74
CA ALA A 59 19.45 0.04 -18.70
C ALA A 59 18.99 0.85 -19.92
N LEU A 60 17.74 0.69 -20.33
CA LEU A 60 17.12 1.38 -21.46
C LEU A 60 15.86 2.14 -21.01
N PRO A 61 15.98 3.31 -20.35
CA PRO A 61 14.84 4.06 -19.79
C PRO A 61 13.78 4.53 -20.82
N ARG A 62 14.07 4.38 -22.12
CA ARG A 62 13.08 4.59 -23.18
C ARG A 62 12.01 3.49 -23.18
N LEU A 63 12.37 2.25 -22.86
CA LEU A 63 11.45 1.11 -22.77
C LEU A 63 10.36 1.35 -21.72
N LEU A 64 10.72 1.95 -20.58
CA LEU A 64 9.79 2.27 -19.49
C LEU A 64 8.64 3.21 -19.89
N ARG A 65 8.77 3.88 -21.03
CA ARG A 65 7.77 4.81 -21.58
C ARG A 65 7.04 4.23 -22.79
N THR A 66 7.13 2.92 -23.00
CA THR A 66 6.42 2.21 -24.06
C THR A 66 5.30 1.36 -23.47
N ALA A 67 4.16 1.29 -24.17
CA ALA A 67 3.03 0.46 -23.75
C ALA A 67 3.41 -1.04 -23.68
N TRP A 68 4.17 -1.52 -24.66
CA TRP A 68 4.62 -2.92 -24.74
C TRP A 68 5.36 -3.37 -23.48
N PHE A 69 6.25 -2.54 -22.94
CA PHE A 69 6.99 -2.87 -21.72
C PHE A 69 6.06 -3.23 -20.55
N TRP A 70 5.00 -2.44 -20.40
CA TRP A 70 4.01 -2.60 -19.34
C TRP A 70 2.99 -3.71 -19.63
N TYR A 71 2.66 -3.96 -20.90
CA TYR A 71 1.87 -5.11 -21.30
C TYR A 71 2.56 -6.42 -20.92
N VAL A 72 3.82 -6.60 -21.33
CA VAL A 72 4.62 -7.79 -20.98
C VAL A 72 4.73 -7.95 -19.46
N THR A 73 4.99 -6.86 -18.75
CA THR A 73 5.04 -6.86 -17.28
C THR A 73 3.72 -7.33 -16.67
N ALA A 74 2.59 -6.79 -17.14
CA ALA A 74 1.27 -7.19 -16.68
C ALA A 74 0.96 -8.66 -16.99
N THR A 75 1.35 -9.15 -18.17
CA THR A 75 1.17 -10.56 -18.54
C THR A 75 1.97 -11.48 -17.62
N ILE A 76 3.27 -11.22 -17.40
CA ILE A 76 4.10 -12.05 -16.53
C ILE A 76 3.54 -12.06 -15.09
N LEU A 77 3.22 -10.90 -14.54
CA LEU A 77 2.64 -10.78 -13.21
C LEU A 77 1.27 -11.48 -13.12
N GLY A 78 0.42 -11.29 -14.13
CA GLY A 78 -0.91 -11.89 -14.20
C GLY A 78 -0.87 -13.40 -14.33
N THR A 79 0.08 -13.95 -15.09
CA THR A 79 0.36 -15.39 -15.13
C THR A 79 0.78 -15.91 -13.76
N GLY A 80 1.66 -15.18 -13.05
CA GLY A 80 2.03 -15.53 -11.68
C GLY A 80 0.82 -15.59 -10.74
N VAL A 81 0.00 -14.53 -10.74
CA VAL A 81 -1.25 -14.48 -9.96
C VAL A 81 -2.19 -15.62 -10.34
N TYR A 82 -2.36 -15.93 -11.62
CA TYR A 82 -3.25 -17.02 -12.07
C TYR A 82 -2.83 -18.39 -11.51
N PHE A 83 -1.53 -18.68 -11.48
CA PHE A 83 -1.02 -19.96 -10.98
C PHE A 83 -0.90 -20.05 -9.46
N THR A 84 -0.97 -18.92 -8.74
CA THR A 84 -0.86 -18.87 -7.27
C THR A 84 -2.01 -18.09 -6.64
N TRP A 85 -3.19 -18.09 -7.25
CA TRP A 85 -4.27 -17.16 -6.91
C TRP A 85 -4.76 -17.36 -5.46
N GLU A 86 -4.71 -18.59 -4.96
CA GLU A 86 -5.14 -18.98 -3.61
C GLU A 86 -4.21 -18.45 -2.51
N SER A 87 -2.95 -18.18 -2.84
CA SER A 87 -1.93 -17.66 -1.92
C SER A 87 -1.47 -16.24 -2.27
N ALA A 88 -2.03 -15.66 -3.33
CA ALA A 88 -1.65 -14.34 -3.79
C ALA A 88 -2.26 -13.26 -2.91
N ASP A 89 -1.40 -12.47 -2.27
CA ASP A 89 -1.82 -11.25 -1.58
C ASP A 89 -2.52 -10.27 -2.53
N ASN A 90 -3.50 -9.52 -1.99
CA ASN A 90 -4.30 -8.54 -2.71
C ASN A 90 -3.48 -7.55 -3.56
N HIS A 91 -2.30 -7.16 -3.09
CA HIS A 91 -1.45 -6.20 -3.79
C HIS A 91 -0.84 -6.76 -5.08
N ARG A 92 -0.73 -8.09 -5.24
CA ARG A 92 -0.26 -8.72 -6.48
C ARG A 92 -1.25 -8.50 -7.63
N TYR A 93 -2.55 -8.63 -7.36
CA TYR A 93 -3.60 -8.26 -8.32
C TYR A 93 -3.50 -6.78 -8.70
N LEU A 94 -3.29 -5.91 -7.69
CA LEU A 94 -3.17 -4.47 -7.92
C LEU A 94 -1.93 -4.10 -8.75
N PHE A 95 -0.82 -4.83 -8.62
CA PHE A 95 0.36 -4.67 -9.48
C PHE A 95 0.05 -4.97 -10.96
N VAL A 96 -0.74 -6.01 -11.23
CA VAL A 96 -1.19 -6.35 -12.60
C VAL A 96 -2.03 -5.21 -13.16
N TYR A 97 -3.06 -4.78 -12.41
CA TYR A 97 -3.93 -3.69 -12.85
C TYR A 97 -3.19 -2.36 -13.02
N TRP A 98 -2.21 -2.07 -12.16
CA TRP A 98 -1.38 -0.88 -12.30
C TRP A 98 -0.47 -0.95 -13.53
N SER A 99 0.12 -2.10 -13.81
CA SER A 99 0.92 -2.32 -15.02
C SER A 99 0.05 -2.16 -16.28
N LEU A 100 -1.19 -2.65 -16.27
CA LEU A 100 -2.16 -2.40 -17.34
C LEU A 100 -2.52 -0.91 -17.46
N ALA A 101 -2.69 -0.19 -16.35
CA ALA A 101 -2.94 1.25 -16.38
C ALA A 101 -1.78 2.03 -16.99
N LEU A 102 -0.52 1.64 -16.70
CA LEU A 102 0.66 2.21 -17.35
C LEU A 102 0.71 1.85 -18.84
N CYS A 103 0.39 0.62 -19.21
CA CYS A 103 0.26 0.20 -20.62
C CYS A 103 -0.73 1.09 -21.36
N CYS A 104 -1.97 1.20 -20.86
CA CYS A 104 -3.01 2.06 -21.43
C CYS A 104 -2.55 3.52 -21.52
N THR A 105 -1.91 4.03 -20.46
CA THR A 105 -1.39 5.41 -20.43
C THR A 105 -0.37 5.64 -21.54
N PHE A 106 0.62 4.75 -21.71
CA PHE A 106 1.67 4.92 -22.71
C PHE A 106 1.24 4.58 -24.14
N SER A 107 0.07 3.96 -24.32
CA SER A 107 -0.57 3.79 -25.64
C SER A 107 -1.25 5.07 -26.14
N LEU A 108 -1.53 6.04 -25.25
CA LEU A 108 -2.22 7.29 -25.61
C LEU A 108 -1.26 8.38 -26.11
N PRO A 109 -1.77 9.37 -26.87
CA PRO A 109 -1.01 10.57 -27.22
C PRO A 109 -0.46 11.29 -25.99
N ARG A 110 0.76 11.86 -26.11
CA ARG A 110 1.47 12.51 -24.98
C ARG A 110 0.64 13.54 -24.21
N ALA A 111 -0.24 14.26 -24.89
CA ALA A 111 -1.10 15.27 -24.28
C ALA A 111 -2.12 14.68 -23.28
N GLU A 112 -2.51 13.42 -23.46
CA GLU A 112 -3.54 12.75 -22.66
C GLU A 112 -2.97 11.88 -21.53
N GLN A 113 -1.70 11.50 -21.61
CA GLN A 113 -1.07 10.53 -20.70
C GLN A 113 -1.19 10.94 -19.22
N THR A 114 -0.95 12.21 -18.90
CA THR A 114 -1.03 12.69 -17.51
C THR A 114 -2.45 12.55 -16.95
N LEU A 115 -3.47 12.89 -17.75
CA LEU A 115 -4.87 12.78 -17.33
C LEU A 115 -5.30 11.32 -17.21
N ALA A 116 -4.91 10.48 -18.17
CA ALA A 116 -5.19 9.05 -18.15
C ALA A 116 -4.58 8.40 -16.89
N LEU A 117 -3.32 8.67 -16.61
CA LEU A 117 -2.62 8.16 -15.43
C LEU A 117 -3.32 8.55 -14.13
N ALA A 118 -3.66 9.82 -13.98
CA ALA A 118 -4.35 10.32 -12.78
C ALA A 118 -5.74 9.68 -12.63
N THR A 119 -6.47 9.53 -13.74
CA THR A 119 -7.80 8.94 -13.76
C THR A 119 -7.76 7.46 -13.39
N SER A 120 -6.89 6.67 -14.03
CA SER A 120 -6.69 5.26 -13.69
C SER A 120 -6.29 5.08 -12.24
N SER A 121 -5.43 5.95 -11.71
CA SER A 121 -4.99 5.87 -10.31
C SER A 121 -6.13 6.09 -9.32
N ARG A 122 -7.04 7.05 -9.58
CA ARG A 122 -8.22 7.27 -8.73
C ARG A 122 -9.19 6.10 -8.77
N TRP A 123 -9.41 5.53 -9.95
CA TRP A 123 -10.25 4.34 -10.08
C TRP A 123 -9.65 3.14 -9.36
N LEU A 124 -8.36 2.88 -9.52
CA LEU A 124 -7.69 1.78 -8.83
C LEU A 124 -7.74 1.95 -7.31
N LEU A 125 -7.46 3.16 -6.80
CA LEU A 125 -7.58 3.48 -5.37
C LEU A 125 -9.02 3.31 -4.86
N GLY A 126 -10.01 3.87 -5.56
CA GLY A 126 -11.40 3.79 -5.14
C GLY A 126 -11.94 2.36 -5.16
N LEU A 127 -11.72 1.63 -6.27
CA LEU A 127 -12.22 0.27 -6.43
C LEU A 127 -11.52 -0.71 -5.50
N CYS A 128 -10.20 -0.59 -5.27
CA CYS A 128 -9.53 -1.49 -4.33
C CYS A 128 -10.07 -1.33 -2.91
N MET A 129 -10.37 -0.09 -2.49
CA MET A 129 -10.93 0.19 -1.17
C MET A 129 -12.40 -0.25 -1.06
N VAL A 130 -13.20 -0.12 -2.14
CA VAL A 130 -14.56 -0.69 -2.16
C VAL A 130 -14.53 -2.19 -1.98
N LEU A 131 -13.70 -2.91 -2.75
CA LEU A 131 -13.61 -4.36 -2.67
C LEU A 131 -13.13 -4.81 -1.28
N ALA A 132 -12.14 -4.10 -0.72
CA ALA A 132 -11.64 -4.37 0.62
C ALA A 132 -12.73 -4.18 1.70
N ALA A 133 -13.46 -3.06 1.67
CA ALA A 133 -14.53 -2.79 2.63
C ALA A 133 -15.71 -3.76 2.46
N ALA A 134 -16.11 -4.05 1.22
CA ALA A 134 -17.20 -4.97 0.93
C ALA A 134 -16.90 -6.39 1.42
N TRP A 135 -15.68 -6.89 1.20
CA TRP A 135 -15.27 -8.20 1.70
C TRP A 135 -15.28 -8.27 3.23
N LYS A 136 -14.83 -7.21 3.91
CA LYS A 136 -14.86 -7.10 5.38
C LYS A 136 -16.29 -7.09 5.93
N ILE A 137 -17.20 -6.35 5.28
CA ILE A 137 -18.63 -6.34 5.64
C ILE A 137 -19.26 -7.71 5.44
N ALA A 138 -18.86 -8.43 4.38
CA ALA A 138 -19.37 -9.77 4.09
C ALA A 138 -18.77 -10.87 5.00
N SER A 139 -17.82 -10.55 5.87
CA SER A 139 -17.09 -11.51 6.70
C SER A 139 -17.48 -11.37 8.19
N PRO A 140 -18.32 -12.26 8.75
CA PRO A 140 -18.74 -12.19 10.15
C PRO A 140 -17.58 -12.19 11.15
N ASP A 141 -16.53 -12.95 10.87
CA ASP A 141 -15.32 -13.03 11.72
C ASP A 141 -14.53 -11.72 11.73
N TYR A 142 -14.63 -10.93 10.66
CA TYR A 142 -14.03 -9.60 10.63
C TYR A 142 -14.85 -8.62 11.47
N LEU A 143 -16.17 -8.57 11.27
CA LEU A 143 -17.08 -7.66 11.97
C LEU A 143 -17.16 -7.92 13.48
N SER A 144 -17.01 -9.18 13.90
CA SER A 144 -16.97 -9.55 15.31
C SER A 144 -15.64 -9.19 15.98
N GLY A 145 -14.62 -8.79 15.24
CA GLY A 145 -13.27 -8.51 15.76
C GLY A 145 -12.38 -9.74 15.91
N SER A 146 -12.92 -10.95 15.74
CA SER A 146 -12.18 -12.21 15.85
C SER A 146 -10.96 -12.27 14.92
N PHE A 147 -11.08 -11.71 13.71
CA PHE A 147 -9.96 -11.59 12.78
C PHE A 147 -8.78 -10.83 13.39
N PHE A 148 -8.99 -9.59 13.87
CA PHE A 148 -7.90 -8.82 14.47
C PHE A 148 -7.45 -9.37 15.82
N GLN A 149 -8.35 -10.00 16.58
CA GLN A 149 -7.98 -10.69 17.80
C GLN A 149 -6.94 -11.78 17.50
N TYR A 150 -7.19 -12.61 16.50
CA TYR A 150 -6.26 -13.62 16.05
C TYR A 150 -4.96 -13.03 15.50
N GLU A 151 -5.02 -12.02 14.62
CA GLU A 151 -3.84 -11.36 14.07
C GLU A 151 -2.94 -10.74 15.16
N LEU A 152 -3.52 -10.05 16.16
CA LEU A 152 -2.77 -9.47 17.27
C LEU A 152 -2.05 -10.53 18.13
N LEU A 153 -2.61 -11.73 18.22
CA LEU A 153 -2.07 -12.83 19.02
C LEU A 153 -1.06 -13.70 18.27
N ALA A 154 -1.21 -13.83 16.95
CA ALA A 154 -0.53 -14.85 16.16
C ALA A 154 0.34 -14.30 15.01
N ASP A 155 0.20 -13.03 14.63
CA ASP A 155 1.02 -12.43 13.58
C ASP A 155 2.17 -11.60 14.17
N GLU A 156 3.39 -11.91 13.75
CA GLU A 156 4.60 -11.25 14.24
C GLU A 156 4.63 -9.75 13.96
N ARG A 157 4.02 -9.29 12.85
CA ARG A 157 3.98 -7.88 12.47
C ARG A 157 3.24 -7.05 13.50
N PHE A 158 2.26 -7.64 14.19
CA PHE A 158 1.49 -6.97 15.23
C PHE A 158 2.12 -7.10 16.62
N ALA A 159 3.14 -7.94 16.82
CA ALA A 159 3.59 -8.36 18.15
C ALA A 159 3.99 -7.19 19.06
N HIS A 160 4.77 -6.24 18.56
CA HIS A 160 5.18 -5.06 19.35
C HIS A 160 3.98 -4.16 19.69
N PHE A 161 3.08 -3.94 18.74
CA PHE A 161 1.89 -3.13 18.96
C PHE A 161 0.93 -3.81 19.96
N ALA A 162 0.70 -5.11 19.81
CA ALA A 162 -0.12 -5.90 20.70
C ALA A 162 0.46 -5.92 22.12
N SER A 163 1.76 -6.13 22.27
CA SER A 163 2.42 -6.12 23.58
C SER A 163 2.28 -4.77 24.27
N TRP A 164 2.52 -3.68 23.54
CA TRP A 164 2.41 -2.32 24.08
C TRP A 164 0.99 -1.94 24.52
N THR A 165 -0.04 -2.40 23.80
CA THR A 165 -1.42 -1.96 24.00
C THR A 165 -2.28 -2.89 24.87
N SER A 166 -1.93 -4.18 24.95
CA SER A 166 -2.75 -5.19 25.62
C SER A 166 -2.17 -5.75 26.92
N GLY A 167 -0.90 -5.45 27.22
CA GLY A 167 -0.20 -5.96 28.41
C GLY A 167 0.35 -7.38 28.28
N LEU A 168 0.21 -8.03 27.11
CA LEU A 168 0.91 -9.29 26.82
C LEU A 168 2.42 -9.05 26.65
N SER A 169 3.22 -9.97 27.14
CA SER A 169 4.66 -9.96 26.86
C SER A 169 4.96 -10.43 25.44
N LEU A 170 6.10 -10.00 24.88
CA LEU A 170 6.58 -10.51 23.59
C LEU A 170 6.85 -12.02 23.61
N GLU A 171 7.21 -12.56 24.78
CA GLU A 171 7.42 -13.99 25.01
C GLU A 171 6.11 -14.78 24.85
N GLN A 172 5.03 -14.36 25.51
CA GLN A 172 3.70 -14.97 25.35
C GLN A 172 3.19 -14.91 23.90
N LEU A 173 3.49 -13.83 23.18
CA LEU A 173 3.14 -13.72 21.76
C LEU A 173 3.99 -14.66 20.89
N ALA A 174 5.25 -14.91 21.25
CA ALA A 174 6.09 -15.91 20.59
C ALA A 174 5.61 -17.33 20.87
N GLU A 175 5.18 -17.63 22.10
CA GLU A 175 4.55 -18.90 22.48
C GLU A 175 3.27 -19.15 21.69
N ASN A 176 2.40 -18.13 21.55
CA ASN A 176 1.20 -18.22 20.70
C ASN A 176 1.52 -18.63 19.26
N ARG A 177 2.60 -18.08 18.68
CA ARG A 177 3.04 -18.45 17.33
C ARG A 177 3.51 -19.90 17.26
N ALA A 178 4.28 -20.35 18.25
CA ALA A 178 4.72 -21.75 18.35
C ALA A 178 3.54 -22.73 18.53
N LEU A 179 2.53 -22.35 19.30
CA LEU A 179 1.28 -23.12 19.45
C LEU A 179 0.51 -23.22 18.13
N ARG A 180 0.42 -22.12 17.38
CA ARG A 180 -0.20 -22.12 16.04
C ARG A 180 0.55 -23.04 15.07
N GLU A 181 1.88 -22.99 15.07
CA GLU A 181 2.69 -23.89 14.23
C GLU A 181 2.49 -25.35 14.61
N SER A 182 2.37 -25.64 15.91
CA SER A 182 2.07 -26.97 16.42
C SER A 182 0.69 -27.46 16.03
N LEU A 183 -0.33 -26.58 16.01
CA LEU A 183 -1.68 -26.92 15.52
C LEU A 183 -1.63 -27.44 14.08
N VAL A 184 -0.87 -26.76 13.21
CA VAL A 184 -0.72 -27.14 11.79
C VAL A 184 0.16 -28.39 11.62
N ALA A 185 1.30 -28.45 12.31
CA ALA A 185 2.29 -29.51 12.13
C ALA A 185 1.91 -30.84 12.80
N ALA A 186 1.37 -30.78 14.02
CA ALA A 186 1.03 -31.96 14.82
C ALA A 186 -0.44 -32.39 14.65
N SER A 187 -1.20 -31.75 13.75
CA SER A 187 -2.63 -32.04 13.50
C SER A 187 -3.46 -32.04 14.78
N LEU A 188 -3.16 -31.11 15.71
CA LEU A 188 -3.99 -30.90 16.88
C LEU A 188 -5.36 -30.36 16.45
N SER A 189 -6.42 -30.64 17.21
CA SER A 189 -7.75 -30.14 16.92
C SER A 189 -7.94 -28.69 17.36
N GLU A 190 -7.27 -28.28 18.43
CA GLU A 190 -7.35 -26.94 19.01
C GLU A 190 -6.11 -26.61 19.82
N VAL A 191 -5.83 -25.31 19.98
CA VAL A 191 -4.82 -24.77 20.90
C VAL A 191 -5.39 -23.53 21.59
N GLN A 192 -5.01 -23.31 22.85
CA GLN A 192 -5.41 -22.12 23.59
C GLN A 192 -4.28 -21.08 23.56
N LEU A 193 -4.56 -19.91 22.98
CA LEU A 193 -3.62 -18.80 22.93
C LEU A 193 -3.68 -17.97 24.22
N HIS A 194 -2.54 -17.45 24.65
CA HIS A 194 -2.46 -16.39 25.66
C HIS A 194 -3.16 -15.14 25.13
N SER A 195 -4.11 -14.61 25.91
CA SER A 195 -4.87 -13.41 25.56
C SER A 195 -5.20 -12.57 26.81
N THR A 196 -5.64 -11.34 26.60
CA THR A 196 -6.12 -10.41 27.63
C THR A 196 -7.36 -9.68 27.14
N SER A 197 -8.16 -9.10 28.06
CA SER A 197 -9.28 -8.22 27.67
C SER A 197 -8.83 -6.97 26.90
N GLY A 198 -7.56 -6.60 27.03
CA GLY A 198 -6.94 -5.54 26.23
C GLY A 198 -6.88 -5.90 24.75
N ILE A 199 -6.54 -7.15 24.41
CA ILE A 199 -6.52 -7.64 23.03
C ILE A 199 -7.90 -7.49 22.39
N ASP A 200 -8.97 -7.88 23.08
CA ASP A 200 -10.34 -7.78 22.56
C ASP A 200 -10.73 -6.33 22.25
N THR A 201 -10.39 -5.41 23.15
CA THR A 201 -10.67 -3.98 22.98
C THR A 201 -9.91 -3.40 21.79
N VAL A 202 -8.62 -3.71 21.67
CA VAL A 202 -7.78 -3.25 20.55
C VAL A 202 -8.26 -3.85 19.23
N ALA A 203 -8.62 -5.13 19.21
CA ALA A 203 -9.17 -5.80 18.03
C ALA A 203 -10.43 -5.11 17.51
N GLN A 204 -11.37 -4.76 18.39
CA GLN A 204 -12.57 -4.00 18.01
C GLN A 204 -12.21 -2.62 17.41
N ILE A 205 -11.30 -1.90 18.05
CA ILE A 205 -10.86 -0.58 17.55
C ILE A 205 -10.27 -0.72 16.14
N LEU A 206 -9.38 -1.70 15.92
CA LEU A 206 -8.76 -1.93 14.62
C LEU A 206 -9.78 -2.36 13.56
N THR A 207 -10.74 -3.22 13.91
CA THR A 207 -11.83 -3.65 13.01
C THR A 207 -12.57 -2.44 12.46
N TRP A 208 -13.11 -1.60 13.35
CA TRP A 208 -13.96 -0.49 12.97
C TRP A 208 -13.17 0.68 12.38
N TRP A 209 -11.95 0.93 12.86
CA TRP A 209 -11.04 1.90 12.26
C TRP A 209 -10.75 1.53 10.81
N THR A 210 -10.29 0.30 10.56
CA THR A 210 -9.89 -0.15 9.22
C THR A 210 -11.07 -0.14 8.26
N LEU A 211 -12.23 -0.63 8.69
CA LEU A 211 -13.44 -0.58 7.87
C LEU A 211 -13.87 0.87 7.56
N GLY A 212 -13.82 1.76 8.56
CA GLY A 212 -14.19 3.16 8.42
C GLY A 212 -13.26 3.93 7.48
N ILE A 213 -11.94 3.77 7.63
CA ILE A 213 -10.97 4.49 6.80
C ILE A 213 -10.95 3.98 5.36
N GLU A 214 -11.09 2.68 5.12
CA GLU A 214 -11.22 2.12 3.77
C GLU A 214 -12.52 2.58 3.10
N GLY A 215 -13.65 2.55 3.82
CA GLY A 215 -14.93 3.06 3.33
C GLY A 215 -14.87 4.55 2.98
N LEU A 216 -14.18 5.35 3.81
CA LEU A 216 -13.94 6.77 3.54
C LEU A 216 -13.08 6.96 2.27
N LEU A 217 -11.98 6.21 2.14
CA LEU A 217 -11.11 6.28 0.96
C LEU A 217 -11.84 5.87 -0.32
N ALA A 218 -12.63 4.79 -0.26
CA ALA A 218 -13.48 4.33 -1.34
C ALA A 218 -14.39 5.46 -1.84
N ALA A 219 -15.15 6.09 -0.93
CA ALA A 219 -16.03 7.20 -1.26
C ALA A 219 -15.26 8.40 -1.85
N LEU A 220 -14.18 8.84 -1.19
CA LEU A 220 -13.41 10.02 -1.60
C LEU A 220 -12.79 9.84 -2.99
N PHE A 221 -12.20 8.68 -3.29
CA PHE A 221 -11.54 8.44 -4.58
C PHE A 221 -12.53 8.13 -5.71
N LEU A 222 -13.63 7.42 -5.46
CA LEU A 222 -14.67 7.21 -6.47
C LEU A 222 -15.38 8.52 -6.83
N ILE A 223 -15.77 9.32 -5.83
CA ILE A 223 -16.38 10.62 -6.08
C ILE A 223 -15.40 11.53 -6.81
N SER A 224 -14.11 11.51 -6.46
CA SER A 224 -13.07 12.28 -7.17
C SER A 224 -12.86 11.81 -8.61
N ALA A 225 -13.01 10.51 -8.89
CA ALA A 225 -12.94 9.95 -10.24
C ALA A 225 -14.15 10.36 -11.10
N ILE A 226 -15.35 10.38 -10.52
CA ILE A 226 -16.60 10.71 -11.20
C ILE A 226 -16.75 12.23 -11.39
N LEU A 227 -16.71 13.01 -10.30
CA LEU A 227 -17.01 14.44 -10.26
C LEU A 227 -15.79 15.31 -10.60
N ARG A 228 -15.09 14.99 -11.69
CA ARG A 228 -13.83 15.65 -12.12
C ARG A 228 -13.73 17.13 -11.69
N HIS A 229 -12.56 17.52 -11.15
CA HIS A 229 -12.22 18.89 -10.72
C HIS A 229 -12.87 19.42 -9.43
N ARG A 230 -12.70 18.69 -8.31
CA ARG A 230 -12.99 19.21 -6.97
C ARG A 230 -11.72 19.26 -6.11
N PRO A 231 -10.95 20.38 -6.10
CA PRO A 231 -9.63 20.43 -5.47
C PRO A 231 -9.67 20.17 -3.96
N ARG A 232 -10.75 20.59 -3.27
CA ARG A 232 -10.95 20.30 -1.84
C ARG A 232 -11.15 18.81 -1.58
N LEU A 233 -11.93 18.13 -2.43
CA LEU A 233 -12.18 16.70 -2.28
C LEU A 233 -10.90 15.89 -2.49
N VAL A 234 -10.13 16.20 -3.54
CA VAL A 234 -8.84 15.56 -3.80
C VAL A 234 -7.84 15.80 -2.66
N MET A 235 -7.83 17.00 -2.09
CA MET A 235 -7.01 17.29 -0.91
C MET A 235 -7.40 16.41 0.29
N ILE A 236 -8.71 16.28 0.58
CA ILE A 236 -9.19 15.43 1.67
C ILE A 236 -8.86 13.96 1.38
N ALA A 237 -9.03 13.49 0.15
CA ALA A 237 -8.64 12.15 -0.29
C ALA A 237 -7.15 11.87 -0.06
N ASN A 238 -6.28 12.83 -0.40
CA ASN A 238 -4.84 12.72 -0.16
C ASN A 238 -4.49 12.66 1.32
N LEU A 239 -5.09 13.52 2.14
CA LEU A 239 -4.89 13.51 3.59
C LEU A 239 -5.37 12.21 4.21
N ALA A 240 -6.54 11.72 3.80
CA ALA A 240 -7.08 10.45 4.27
C ALA A 240 -6.18 9.27 3.87
N LEU A 241 -5.62 9.28 2.65
CA LEU A 241 -4.73 8.21 2.18
C LEU A 241 -3.40 8.20 2.94
N LEU A 242 -2.84 9.38 3.22
CA LEU A 242 -1.64 9.51 4.06
C LEU A 242 -1.92 9.11 5.51
N LEU A 243 -3.09 9.47 6.05
CA LEU A 243 -3.53 9.05 7.38
C LEU A 243 -3.65 7.53 7.46
N PHE A 244 -4.32 6.92 6.47
CA PHE A 244 -4.43 5.47 6.34
C PHE A 244 -3.05 4.82 6.31
N ALA A 245 -2.13 5.33 5.47
CA ALA A 245 -0.80 4.78 5.40
C ALA A 245 -0.06 4.89 6.74
N ALA A 246 -0.17 6.04 7.40
CA ALA A 246 0.50 6.28 8.68
C ALA A 246 -0.07 5.42 9.81
N THR A 247 -1.38 5.24 9.91
CA THR A 247 -1.98 4.47 11.01
C THR A 247 -1.96 2.97 10.76
N THR A 248 -2.13 2.53 9.53
CA THR A 248 -2.17 1.10 9.20
C THR A 248 -0.77 0.50 9.09
N PHE A 249 0.13 1.13 8.32
CA PHE A 249 1.46 0.55 8.07
C PHE A 249 2.48 0.82 9.16
N ALA A 250 2.20 1.72 10.11
CA ALA A 250 2.98 1.81 11.34
C ALA A 250 2.70 0.65 12.30
N ILE A 251 1.49 0.06 12.23
CA ILE A 251 1.10 -1.07 13.06
C ILE A 251 1.51 -2.38 12.40
N ALA A 252 1.13 -2.59 11.13
CA ALA A 252 1.43 -3.79 10.38
C ALA A 252 2.04 -3.42 9.02
N PRO A 253 3.38 -3.37 8.92
CA PRO A 253 4.05 -3.01 7.68
C PRO A 253 3.78 -4.03 6.57
N VAL A 254 3.08 -3.60 5.51
CA VAL A 254 2.86 -4.40 4.29
C VAL A 254 3.43 -3.65 3.09
N ARG A 255 4.71 -3.92 2.77
CA ARG A 255 5.51 -3.16 1.79
C ARG A 255 4.84 -3.05 0.43
N GLY A 256 4.38 -4.17 -0.10
CA GLY A 256 3.81 -4.25 -1.45
C GLY A 256 2.56 -3.39 -1.58
N PHE A 257 1.60 -3.59 -0.65
CA PHE A 257 0.34 -2.85 -0.65
C PHE A 257 0.54 -1.37 -0.35
N GLY A 258 1.23 -1.02 0.73
CA GLY A 258 1.47 0.39 1.07
C GLY A 258 2.25 1.13 0.00
N GLY A 259 3.28 0.48 -0.58
CA GLY A 259 4.07 1.02 -1.67
C GLY A 259 3.22 1.37 -2.89
N ILE A 260 2.37 0.46 -3.37
CA ILE A 260 1.56 0.75 -4.55
C ILE A 260 0.53 1.84 -4.30
N LEU A 261 -0.08 1.89 -3.11
CA LEU A 261 -1.00 2.96 -2.76
C LEU A 261 -0.32 4.34 -2.79
N MET A 262 0.94 4.45 -2.37
CA MET A 262 1.68 5.72 -2.46
C MET A 262 2.02 6.08 -3.91
N LEU A 263 2.37 5.11 -4.75
CA LEU A 263 2.60 5.37 -6.18
C LEU A 263 1.32 5.85 -6.87
N LEU A 264 0.17 5.22 -6.57
CA LEU A 264 -1.14 5.66 -7.05
C LEU A 264 -1.50 7.05 -6.51
N GLY A 265 -1.23 7.33 -5.24
CA GLY A 265 -1.41 8.64 -4.63
C GLY A 265 -0.57 9.74 -5.29
N LEU A 266 0.70 9.44 -5.61
CA LEU A 266 1.58 10.33 -6.36
C LEU A 266 1.05 10.57 -7.78
N ALA A 267 0.64 9.49 -8.46
CA ALA A 267 0.14 9.51 -9.83
C ALA A 267 -1.15 10.32 -9.99
N GLN A 268 -2.05 10.28 -8.99
CA GLN A 268 -3.33 10.97 -9.07
C GLN A 268 -3.25 12.48 -8.75
N CYS A 269 -2.15 12.96 -8.16
CA CYS A 269 -2.00 14.36 -7.77
C CYS A 269 -2.02 15.30 -8.98
N GLU A 270 -2.81 16.36 -8.89
CA GLU A 270 -2.84 17.44 -9.89
C GLU A 270 -1.50 18.21 -9.95
N PRO A 271 -1.18 18.91 -11.06
CA PRO A 271 0.07 19.66 -11.21
C PRO A 271 0.37 20.66 -10.08
N GLU A 272 -0.68 21.25 -9.49
CA GLU A 272 -0.57 22.23 -8.41
C GLU A 272 -0.28 21.59 -7.05
N GLN A 273 -0.52 20.29 -6.89
CA GLN A 273 -0.43 19.55 -5.62
C GLN A 273 0.97 18.99 -5.35
N LYS A 274 2.02 19.80 -5.56
CA LYS A 274 3.42 19.33 -5.46
C LYS A 274 3.76 18.77 -4.08
N ALA A 275 3.34 19.42 -3.00
CA ALA A 275 3.58 19.00 -1.63
C ALA A 275 3.05 17.59 -1.35
N PHE A 276 1.87 17.26 -1.88
CA PHE A 276 1.33 15.89 -1.77
C PHE A 276 2.14 14.89 -2.57
N ARG A 277 2.61 15.23 -3.77
CA ARG A 277 3.52 14.34 -4.54
C ARG A 277 4.79 13.99 -3.73
N TYR A 278 5.38 14.98 -3.08
CA TYR A 278 6.54 14.76 -2.21
C TYR A 278 6.16 13.99 -0.94
N ALA A 279 4.99 14.23 -0.36
CA ALA A 279 4.52 13.47 0.80
C ALA A 279 4.33 11.99 0.46
N PHE A 280 3.73 11.66 -0.69
CA PHE A 280 3.60 10.29 -1.16
C PHE A 280 4.95 9.65 -1.49
N LEU A 281 5.86 10.40 -2.12
CA LEU A 281 7.21 9.92 -2.38
C LEU A 281 7.98 9.64 -1.08
N ALA A 282 7.88 10.54 -0.10
CA ALA A 282 8.50 10.36 1.21
C ALA A 282 7.89 9.16 1.94
N ALA A 283 6.57 9.03 1.97
CA ALA A 283 5.89 7.89 2.57
C ALA A 283 6.29 6.56 1.89
N PHE A 284 6.40 6.55 0.56
CA PHE A 284 6.90 5.40 -0.19
C PHE A 284 8.32 5.02 0.26
N VAL A 285 9.25 5.98 0.30
CA VAL A 285 10.64 5.73 0.72
C VAL A 285 10.72 5.28 2.17
N LEU A 286 10.00 5.96 3.08
CA LEU A 286 9.97 5.60 4.51
C LEU A 286 9.47 4.17 4.70
N MET A 287 8.42 3.75 4.00
CA MET A 287 7.95 2.36 4.06
C MET A 287 8.99 1.35 3.58
N GLN A 288 9.76 1.67 2.54
CA GLN A 288 10.86 0.79 2.13
C GLN A 288 11.97 0.75 3.18
N LEU A 289 12.33 1.91 3.76
CA LEU A 289 13.41 2.01 4.75
C LEU A 289 13.09 1.34 6.08
N CYS A 290 11.88 1.53 6.62
CA CYS A 290 11.45 0.94 7.90
C CYS A 290 11.44 -0.60 7.90
N THR A 291 11.62 -1.21 6.72
CA THR A 291 11.56 -2.64 6.56
C THR A 291 12.88 -3.23 6.06
N LEU A 292 13.90 -2.39 5.84
CA LEU A 292 15.25 -2.90 5.62
C LEU A 292 15.75 -3.58 6.91
N PRO A 293 16.38 -4.76 6.82
CA PRO A 293 17.03 -5.39 7.96
C PRO A 293 18.32 -4.63 8.27
N LEU A 294 18.18 -3.41 8.80
CA LEU A 294 19.30 -2.49 9.00
C LEU A 294 20.36 -3.12 9.92
N MET A 295 19.92 -3.94 10.87
CA MET A 295 20.79 -4.66 11.80
C MET A 295 21.62 -5.73 11.08
N ASP A 296 21.03 -6.48 10.14
CA ASP A 296 21.76 -7.48 9.36
C ASP A 296 22.77 -6.82 8.41
N LEU A 297 22.40 -5.67 7.84
CA LEU A 297 23.29 -4.84 6.99
C LEU A 297 24.47 -4.26 7.78
N LEU A 298 24.24 -3.78 9.01
CA LEU A 298 25.30 -3.29 9.88
C LEU A 298 26.21 -4.43 10.36
N ALA A 299 25.65 -5.61 10.62
CA ALA A 299 26.42 -6.80 10.99
C ALA A 299 27.31 -7.32 9.86
N LEU A 300 26.97 -7.08 8.59
CA LEU A 300 27.81 -7.40 7.43
C LEU A 300 28.95 -6.39 7.20
N LEU A 301 28.87 -5.21 7.81
CA LEU A 301 29.83 -4.11 7.65
C LEU A 301 30.81 -3.97 8.83
N GLY A 302 30.63 -4.77 9.90
CA GLY A 302 31.52 -4.84 11.07
C GLY A 302 32.28 -6.15 11.12
#